data_AF-A0A7S2P0A5-F1
#
_entry.id   AF-A0A7S2P0A5-F1
#
_cell.length_a   1.000
_cell.length_b   1.000
_cell.length_c   1.000
_cell.angle_alpha   90.00
_cell.angle_beta   90.00
_cell.angle_gamma   90.00
#
_symmetry.space_group_name_H-M   'P 1'
#
loop_
_entity.id
_entity.type
_entity.pdbx_description
1 polymer ?
#
loop_
_entity_poly.entity_id
_entity_poly.type
_entity_poly.pdbx_seq_one_letter_code
_entity_poly.pdbx_strand_id
1 'polypeptide(L)'
;SAVAWRHAEAQPRLKLHVRRHEEEEGHTLYVVECCLVAGAARALDWSVRRRLRDLREGLHDPIKAQLGAGEYEKRFGGTPFAHKGGLPGTTSRLDAWFGALATCCNVRGCPPSAVALTLNFLEAPEPKSVGESAKAAASSFADRFRSSARSVRGQLENAPRRAQSAAEG
;
A
#
# COMPACT_ATOMS: atom_id res chain seq x y z
N SER A 1 34.60 -1.76 16.60
CA SER A 1 33.41 -0.90 16.84
C SER A 1 32.69 -0.68 15.52
N ALA A 2 31.53 -1.31 15.31
CA ALA A 2 30.82 -1.26 14.03
C ALA A 2 29.32 -1.10 14.29
N VAL A 3 28.87 0.12 14.59
CA VAL A 3 27.44 0.45 14.72
C VAL A 3 27.20 1.79 14.05
N ALA A 4 27.06 1.80 12.72
CA ALA A 4 26.58 2.97 12.00
C ALA A 4 25.97 2.62 10.63
N TRP A 5 25.20 1.53 10.53
CA TRP A 5 24.25 1.36 9.42
C TRP A 5 22.86 1.74 9.91
N ARG A 6 22.70 3.00 10.32
CA ARG A 6 21.36 3.59 10.38
C ARG A 6 21.15 4.24 9.02
N HIS A 7 20.43 3.57 8.13
CA HIS A 7 19.65 4.33 7.15
C HIS A 7 18.75 5.26 7.97
N ALA A 8 19.15 6.52 8.06
CA ALA A 8 18.29 7.63 8.45
C ALA A 8 17.28 7.90 7.31
N GLU A 9 16.75 6.84 6.69
CA GLU A 9 15.79 6.95 5.61
C GLU A 9 14.40 6.90 6.22
N ALA A 10 13.81 8.10 6.28
CA ALA A 10 12.51 8.51 6.81
C ALA A 10 11.64 7.40 7.41
N GLN A 11 11.31 7.56 8.70
CA GLN A 11 10.28 6.80 9.40
C GLN A 11 9.03 6.62 8.51
N PRO A 12 8.49 5.40 8.36
CA PRO A 12 7.27 5.17 7.60
C PRO A 12 6.12 6.05 8.10
N ARG A 13 5.37 6.64 7.16
CA ARG A 13 4.21 7.47 7.42
C ARG A 13 2.96 6.78 6.89
N LEU A 14 2.05 6.45 7.79
CA LEU A 14 0.72 5.94 7.50
C LEU A 14 -0.29 7.09 7.41
N LYS A 15 -1.17 7.08 6.42
CA LYS A 15 -2.36 7.92 6.33
C LYS A 15 -3.57 7.04 6.14
N LEU A 16 -4.67 7.37 6.82
CA LEU A 16 -5.92 6.62 6.80
C LEU A 16 -7.07 7.62 6.66
N HIS A 17 -7.99 7.35 5.75
CA HIS A 17 -9.18 8.16 5.52
C HIS A 17 -10.43 7.31 5.31
N VAL A 18 -11.59 7.82 5.73
CA VAL A 18 -12.89 7.22 5.43
C VAL A 18 -13.72 8.23 4.67
N ARG A 19 -13.58 8.26 3.35
CA ARG A 19 -14.17 9.31 2.50
C ARG A 19 -15.61 9.03 2.10
N ARG A 20 -15.98 7.75 1.98
CA ARG A 20 -17.29 7.34 1.50
C ARG A 20 -17.78 6.08 2.17
N HIS A 21 -19.07 5.84 2.02
CA HIS A 21 -19.69 4.56 2.30
C HIS A 21 -20.51 4.12 1.08
N GLU A 22 -20.75 2.82 1.00
CA GLU A 22 -21.48 2.18 -0.09
C GLU A 22 -22.50 1.21 0.53
N GLU A 23 -23.66 1.07 -0.11
CA GLU A 23 -24.64 0.05 0.27
C GLU A 23 -24.50 -1.15 -0.66
N GLU A 24 -24.35 -2.34 -0.08
CA GLU A 24 -24.25 -3.61 -0.80
C GLU A 24 -24.99 -4.68 -0.01
N GLU A 25 -25.88 -5.41 -0.69
CA GLU A 25 -26.68 -6.48 -0.08
C GLU A 25 -27.41 -6.09 1.23
N GLY A 26 -27.88 -4.85 1.33
CA GLY A 26 -28.56 -4.33 2.53
C GLY A 26 -27.61 -4.01 3.69
N HIS A 27 -26.31 -3.89 3.41
CA HIS A 27 -25.29 -3.51 4.38
C HIS A 27 -24.56 -2.24 3.97
N THR A 28 -24.23 -1.39 4.94
CA THR A 28 -23.36 -0.23 4.73
C THR A 28 -21.91 -0.62 4.93
N LEU A 29 -21.09 -0.51 3.88
CA LEU A 29 -19.64 -0.66 3.92
C LEU A 29 -18.96 0.70 3.88
N TYR A 30 -17.99 0.91 4.76
CA TYR A 30 -17.14 2.07 4.79
C TYR A 30 -15.87 1.78 4.01
N VAL A 31 -15.51 2.69 3.11
CA VAL A 31 -14.30 2.59 2.30
C VAL A 31 -13.17 3.28 3.05
N VAL A 32 -12.21 2.49 3.52
CA VAL A 32 -11.01 3.00 4.21
C VAL A 32 -9.87 3.09 3.20
N GLU A 33 -9.49 4.31 2.86
CA GLU A 33 -8.36 4.63 2.00
C GLU A 33 -7.09 4.68 2.84
N CYS A 34 -6.08 3.94 2.42
CA CYS A 34 -4.83 3.75 3.14
C CYS A 34 -3.64 4.16 2.26
N CYS A 35 -2.68 4.85 2.86
CA CYS A 35 -1.42 5.20 2.21
C CYS A 35 -0.25 4.99 3.17
N LEU A 36 0.79 4.28 2.72
CA LEU A 36 2.03 4.07 3.47
C LEU A 36 3.23 4.54 2.65
N VAL A 37 4.02 5.45 3.22
CA VAL A 37 5.24 6.01 2.59
C VAL A 37 6.45 5.69 3.48
N ALA A 38 7.52 5.13 2.92
CA ALA A 38 8.74 4.82 3.67
C ALA A 38 9.99 5.26 2.88
N GLY A 39 10.82 6.12 3.46
CA GLY A 39 12.05 6.60 2.80
C GLY A 39 11.82 7.19 1.42
N ALA A 40 12.71 6.86 0.48
CA ALA A 40 12.59 7.20 -0.95
C ALA A 40 11.73 6.21 -1.76
N ALA A 41 11.10 5.22 -1.11
CA ALA A 41 10.27 4.25 -1.80
C ALA A 41 8.95 4.87 -2.28
N ARG A 42 8.39 4.28 -3.34
CA ARG A 42 7.07 4.65 -3.85
C ARG A 42 6.01 4.43 -2.76
N ALA A 43 5.07 5.37 -2.65
CA ALA A 43 3.90 5.22 -1.78
C ALA A 43 3.09 3.96 -2.13
N LEU A 44 2.65 3.24 -1.10
CA LEU A 44 1.69 2.16 -1.22
C LEU A 44 0.31 2.73 -0.93
N ASP A 45 -0.57 2.73 -1.93
CA ASP A 45 -1.95 3.18 -1.81
C ASP A 45 -2.88 1.98 -2.03
N TRP A 46 -3.82 1.79 -1.12
CA TRP A 46 -4.82 0.72 -1.22
C TRP A 46 -6.11 1.13 -0.48
N SER A 47 -7.17 0.36 -0.67
CA SER A 47 -8.44 0.59 0.01
C SER A 47 -9.08 -0.71 0.43
N VAL A 48 -9.74 -0.71 1.58
CA VAL A 48 -10.57 -1.83 2.06
C VAL A 48 -11.99 -1.38 2.32
N ARG A 49 -12.93 -2.34 2.20
CA ARG A 49 -14.35 -2.14 2.49
C ARG A 49 -14.70 -2.93 3.74
N ARG A 50 -15.30 -2.28 4.74
CA ARG A 50 -15.62 -2.89 6.04
C ARG A 50 -16.95 -2.40 6.55
N ARG A 51 -17.74 -3.28 7.17
CA ARG A 51 -18.93 -2.82 7.91
C ARG A 51 -18.48 -2.18 9.21
N LEU A 52 -19.31 -1.31 9.76
CA LEU A 52 -19.05 -0.67 11.06
C LEU A 52 -18.80 -1.68 12.18
N ARG A 53 -19.48 -2.82 12.15
CA ARG A 53 -19.28 -3.92 13.11
C ARG A 53 -17.86 -4.49 13.01
N ASP A 54 -17.41 -4.78 11.79
CA ASP A 54 -16.09 -5.35 11.54
C ASP A 54 -14.99 -4.35 11.98
N LEU A 55 -15.16 -3.06 11.69
CA LEU A 55 -14.28 -1.98 12.17
C LEU A 55 -14.22 -1.91 13.70
N ARG A 56 -15.36 -2.13 14.37
CA ARG A 56 -15.43 -2.07 15.83
C ARG A 56 -14.71 -3.25 16.46
N GLU A 57 -15.13 -4.45 16.08
CA GLU A 57 -14.71 -5.70 16.73
C GLU A 57 -13.29 -6.10 16.31
N GLY A 58 -12.91 -5.87 15.03
CA GLY A 58 -11.63 -6.27 14.49
C GLY A 58 -10.50 -5.26 14.65
N LEU A 59 -10.81 -4.00 14.94
CA LEU A 59 -9.81 -2.93 14.99
C LEU A 59 -9.94 -2.04 16.23
N HIS A 60 -11.08 -1.37 16.41
CA HIS A 60 -11.25 -0.41 17.50
C HIS A 60 -11.13 -1.03 18.90
N ASP A 61 -11.90 -2.09 19.18
CA ASP A 61 -11.92 -2.70 20.51
C ASP A 61 -10.55 -3.31 20.87
N PRO A 62 -9.86 -4.05 19.98
CA PRO A 62 -8.50 -4.52 20.24
C PRO A 62 -7.48 -3.39 20.47
N ILE A 63 -7.54 -2.30 19.71
CA ILE A 63 -6.64 -1.15 19.92
C ILE A 63 -6.89 -0.51 21.28
N LYS A 64 -8.16 -0.31 21.64
CA LYS A 64 -8.54 0.23 22.94
C LYS A 64 -8.05 -0.65 24.09
N ALA A 65 -8.18 -1.96 23.95
CA ALA A 65 -7.69 -2.92 24.93
C ALA A 65 -6.15 -2.87 25.07
N GLN A 66 -5.42 -2.82 23.96
CA GLN A 66 -3.95 -2.78 23.98
C GLN A 66 -3.37 -1.49 24.54
N LEU A 67 -4.02 -0.35 24.32
CA LEU A 67 -3.59 0.94 24.86
C LEU A 67 -3.98 1.12 26.34
N GLY A 68 -5.07 0.48 26.78
CA GLY A 68 -5.69 0.75 28.06
C GLY A 68 -6.42 2.10 28.08
N ALA A 69 -7.24 2.31 29.12
CA ALA A 69 -8.17 3.45 29.17
C ALA A 69 -7.46 4.83 29.14
N GLY A 70 -6.37 4.99 29.90
CA GLY A 70 -5.68 6.28 30.02
C GLY A 70 -5.00 6.73 28.73
N GLU A 71 -4.19 5.86 28.10
CA GLU A 71 -3.56 6.20 26.83
C GLU A 71 -4.57 6.24 25.69
N TYR A 72 -5.63 5.41 25.69
CA TYR A 72 -6.68 5.53 24.69
C TYR A 72 -7.36 6.91 24.75
N GLU A 73 -7.76 7.37 25.94
CA GLU A 73 -8.41 8.68 26.10
C GLU A 73 -7.51 9.83 25.63
N LYS A 74 -6.23 9.78 26.01
CA LYS A 74 -5.23 10.77 25.58
C LYS A 74 -5.07 10.85 24.06
N ARG A 75 -5.24 9.75 23.33
CA ARG A 75 -5.06 9.69 21.87
C ARG A 75 -6.35 9.91 21.09
N PHE A 76 -7.49 9.48 21.62
CA PHE A 76 -8.75 9.38 20.89
C PHE A 76 -9.92 10.16 21.53
N GLY A 77 -9.73 10.80 22.69
CA GLY A 77 -10.80 11.53 23.39
C GLY A 77 -11.42 12.67 22.57
N GLY A 78 -10.61 13.33 21.72
CA GLY A 78 -11.09 14.35 20.79
C GLY A 78 -11.74 13.81 19.52
N THR A 79 -11.61 12.51 19.24
CA THR A 79 -12.10 11.85 18.02
C THR A 79 -12.72 10.50 18.38
N PRO A 80 -13.86 10.48 19.11
CA PRO A 80 -14.46 9.24 19.57
C PRO A 80 -14.90 8.38 18.37
N PHE A 81 -14.76 7.05 18.53
CA PHE A 81 -15.22 6.11 17.50
C PHE A 81 -16.73 6.28 17.25
N ALA A 82 -17.17 6.00 16.02
CA ALA A 82 -18.56 6.17 15.64
C ALA A 82 -19.53 5.35 16.52
N HIS A 83 -20.76 5.81 16.66
CA HIS A 83 -21.82 5.10 17.40
C HIS A 83 -22.40 3.94 16.58
N LYS A 84 -23.17 3.05 17.23
CA LYS A 84 -23.90 1.98 16.54
C LYS A 84 -25.02 2.56 15.68
N GLY A 85 -25.38 1.87 14.60
CA GLY A 85 -26.58 2.17 13.81
C GLY A 85 -26.42 3.09 12.60
N GLY A 86 -25.19 3.52 12.24
CA GLY A 86 -24.97 4.22 10.97
C GLY A 86 -25.67 5.59 10.85
N LEU A 87 -25.87 6.28 11.97
CA LEU A 87 -26.51 7.61 11.99
C LEU A 87 -25.77 8.61 11.09
N PRO A 88 -26.44 9.67 10.60
CA PRO A 88 -25.80 10.73 9.84
C PRO A 88 -24.52 11.23 10.52
N GLY A 89 -23.44 11.37 9.74
CA GLY A 89 -22.11 11.74 10.24
C GLY A 89 -21.23 10.57 10.70
N THR A 90 -21.68 9.32 10.58
CA THR A 90 -20.85 8.14 10.88
C THR A 90 -19.55 8.12 10.07
N THR A 91 -19.61 8.43 8.76
CA THR A 91 -18.42 8.54 7.90
C THR A 91 -17.42 9.57 8.45
N SER A 92 -17.88 10.78 8.80
CA SER A 92 -17.00 11.84 9.35
C SER A 92 -16.37 11.46 10.68
N ARG A 93 -17.12 10.78 11.58
CA ARG A 93 -16.57 10.29 12.85
C ARG A 93 -15.51 9.21 12.64
N LEU A 94 -15.75 8.30 11.70
CA LEU A 94 -14.76 7.28 11.35
C LEU A 94 -13.52 7.92 10.74
N ASP A 95 -13.65 8.88 9.82
CA ASP A 95 -12.51 9.59 9.22
C ASP A 95 -11.64 10.27 10.30
N ALA A 96 -12.29 10.97 11.25
CA ALA A 96 -11.59 11.60 12.37
C ALA A 96 -10.85 10.58 13.25
N TRP A 97 -11.51 9.47 13.61
CA TRP A 97 -10.90 8.41 14.42
C TRP A 97 -9.73 7.72 13.70
N PHE A 98 -9.88 7.42 12.39
CA PHE A 98 -8.81 6.84 11.58
C PHE A 98 -7.62 7.80 11.41
N GLY A 99 -7.87 9.10 11.31
CA GLY A 99 -6.82 10.14 11.33
C GLY A 99 -6.06 10.16 12.65
N ALA A 100 -6.76 10.01 13.79
CA ALA A 100 -6.12 9.88 15.10
C ALA A 100 -5.31 8.58 15.23
N LEU A 101 -5.81 7.46 14.69
CA LEU A 101 -5.07 6.19 14.66
C LEU A 101 -3.79 6.32 13.83
N ALA A 102 -3.87 6.89 12.63
CA ALA A 102 -2.68 7.14 11.80
C ALA A 102 -1.66 8.02 12.53
N THR A 103 -2.14 9.07 13.22
CA THR A 103 -1.30 9.93 14.06
C THR A 103 -0.63 9.13 15.18
N CYS A 104 -1.37 8.30 15.93
CA CYS A 104 -0.84 7.42 16.97
C CYS A 104 0.27 6.51 16.46
N CYS A 105 0.05 5.82 15.32
CA CYS A 105 1.04 4.96 14.69
C CYS A 105 2.30 5.75 14.29
N ASN A 106 2.12 6.91 13.66
CA ASN A 106 3.23 7.72 13.15
C ASN A 106 4.11 8.32 14.26
N VAL A 107 3.54 8.68 15.41
CA VAL A 107 4.31 9.19 16.56
C VAL A 107 4.84 8.08 17.48
N ARG A 108 4.69 6.80 17.09
CA ARG A 108 5.02 5.63 17.91
C ARG A 108 4.27 5.60 19.25
N GLY A 109 3.07 6.17 19.27
CA GLY A 109 2.18 6.15 20.44
C GLY A 109 1.42 4.84 20.60
N CYS A 110 1.49 3.97 19.59
CA CYS A 110 0.83 2.67 19.56
C CYS A 110 1.89 1.56 19.70
N PRO A 111 1.62 0.48 20.47
CA PRO A 111 2.55 -0.65 20.57
C PRO A 111 2.72 -1.34 19.21
N PRO A 112 3.86 -2.01 18.93
CA PRO A 112 4.10 -2.67 17.65
C PRO A 112 3.00 -3.67 17.26
N SER A 113 2.40 -4.36 18.24
CA SER A 113 1.26 -5.27 18.04
C SER A 113 0.01 -4.56 17.52
N ALA A 114 -0.27 -3.33 17.97
CA ALA A 114 -1.42 -2.55 17.50
C ALA A 114 -1.21 -2.03 16.09
N VAL A 115 0.03 -1.65 15.75
CA VAL A 115 0.40 -1.25 14.37
C VAL A 115 0.27 -2.45 13.42
N ALA A 116 0.80 -3.61 13.81
CA ALA A 116 0.66 -4.83 13.02
C ALA A 116 -0.81 -5.25 12.85
N LEU A 117 -1.61 -5.21 13.93
CA LEU A 117 -3.05 -5.44 13.88
C LEU A 117 -3.73 -4.49 12.89
N THR A 118 -3.40 -3.20 12.93
CA THR A 118 -3.96 -2.20 12.02
C THR A 118 -3.64 -2.52 10.56
N LEU A 119 -2.37 -2.78 10.25
CA LEU A 119 -1.95 -3.09 8.88
C LEU A 119 -2.57 -4.39 8.36
N ASN A 120 -2.61 -5.44 9.20
CA ASN A 120 -3.21 -6.72 8.83
C ASN A 120 -4.72 -6.61 8.63
N PHE A 121 -5.43 -5.95 9.55
CA PHE A 121 -6.87 -5.75 9.45
C PHE A 121 -7.25 -4.93 8.22
N LEU A 122 -6.40 -3.97 7.83
CA LEU A 122 -6.58 -3.15 6.64
C LEU A 122 -5.99 -3.80 5.38
N GLU A 123 -5.59 -5.08 5.42
CA GLU A 123 -5.07 -5.82 4.27
C GLU A 123 -3.92 -5.09 3.57
N ALA A 124 -2.98 -4.54 4.35
CA ALA A 124 -1.82 -3.84 3.79
C ALA A 124 -1.08 -4.76 2.81
N PRO A 125 -0.79 -4.30 1.57
CA PRO A 125 -0.15 -5.13 0.57
C PRO A 125 1.28 -5.49 1.01
N GLU A 126 1.72 -6.69 0.66
CA GLU A 126 3.10 -7.09 0.90
C GLU A 126 4.05 -6.18 0.11
N PRO A 127 5.14 -5.67 0.73
CA PRO A 127 6.13 -4.91 0.02
C PRO A 127 6.84 -5.84 -0.98
N LYS A 128 6.76 -5.51 -2.27
CA LYS A 128 7.53 -6.22 -3.31
C LYS A 128 8.99 -6.18 -2.92
N SER A 129 9.59 -7.35 -2.73
CA SER A 129 10.98 -7.41 -2.29
C SER A 129 11.89 -6.76 -3.35
N VAL A 130 13.01 -6.16 -2.94
CA VAL A 130 13.99 -5.55 -3.85
C VAL A 130 14.45 -6.54 -4.95
N GLY A 131 14.40 -7.85 -4.67
CA GLY A 131 14.69 -8.91 -5.62
C GLY A 131 13.71 -9.03 -6.79
N GLU A 132 12.43 -8.66 -6.61
CA GLU A 132 11.44 -8.73 -7.69
C GLU A 132 11.59 -7.56 -8.66
N SER A 133 11.94 -6.37 -8.16
CA SER A 133 12.22 -5.21 -9.01
C SER A 133 13.51 -5.40 -9.82
N ALA A 134 14.54 -6.01 -9.23
CA ALA A 134 15.77 -6.36 -9.94
C ALA A 134 15.53 -7.43 -11.02
N LYS A 135 14.72 -8.45 -10.74
CA LYS A 135 14.32 -9.47 -11.72
C LYS A 135 13.51 -8.87 -12.87
N ALA A 136 12.56 -7.98 -12.58
CA ALA A 136 11.76 -7.29 -13.59
C ALA A 136 12.60 -6.36 -14.48
N ALA A 137 13.59 -5.67 -13.90
CA ALA A 137 14.54 -4.85 -14.66
C ALA A 137 15.45 -5.71 -15.54
N ALA A 138 15.97 -6.82 -15.00
CA ALA A 138 16.81 -7.76 -15.73
C ALA A 138 16.06 -8.46 -16.87
N SER A 139 14.80 -8.85 -16.67
CA SER A 139 13.98 -9.45 -17.72
C SER A 139 13.68 -8.45 -18.84
N SER A 140 13.36 -7.20 -18.50
CA SER A 140 13.15 -6.15 -19.51
C SER A 140 14.41 -5.87 -20.33
N PHE A 141 15.59 -5.86 -19.70
CA PHE A 141 16.86 -5.71 -20.40
C PHE A 141 17.18 -6.90 -21.30
N ALA A 142 17.00 -8.13 -20.80
CA ALA A 142 17.20 -9.36 -21.57
C ALA A 142 16.24 -9.47 -22.77
N ASP A 143 15.00 -9.01 -22.63
CA ASP A 143 14.04 -8.98 -23.74
C ASP A 143 14.40 -7.94 -24.79
N ARG A 144 14.90 -6.76 -24.38
CA ARG A 144 15.44 -5.76 -25.33
C ARG A 144 16.65 -6.30 -26.10
N PHE A 145 17.55 -7.02 -25.43
CA PHE A 145 18.71 -7.62 -26.09
C PHE A 145 18.30 -8.74 -27.05
N ARG A 146 17.37 -9.63 -26.65
CA ARG A 146 16.84 -10.68 -27.53
C ARG A 146 16.09 -10.11 -28.74
N SER A 147 15.34 -9.03 -28.58
CA SER A 147 14.65 -8.36 -29.68
C SER A 147 15.66 -7.74 -30.67
N SER A 148 16.71 -7.11 -30.16
CA SER A 148 17.79 -6.52 -30.98
C SER A 148 18.56 -7.58 -31.78
N ALA A 149 18.91 -8.72 -31.16
CA ALA A 149 19.61 -9.82 -31.83
C ALA A 149 18.77 -10.49 -32.93
N ARG A 150 17.44 -10.59 -32.74
CA ARG A 150 16.52 -11.08 -33.79
C ARG A 150 16.40 -10.11 -34.96
N SER A 151 16.43 -8.80 -34.70
CA SER A 151 16.37 -7.77 -35.74
C SER A 151 17.61 -7.78 -36.64
N VAL A 152 18.81 -7.94 -36.06
CA VAL A 152 20.07 -8.04 -36.84
C VAL A 152 20.13 -9.33 -37.67
N ARG A 153 19.69 -10.47 -37.11
CA ARG A 153 19.65 -11.74 -37.85
C ARG A 153 18.68 -11.70 -39.03
N GLY A 154 17.50 -11.08 -38.85
CA GLY A 154 16.53 -10.89 -39.94
C GLY A 154 17.04 -9.98 -41.06
N GLN A 155 17.91 -9.01 -40.76
CA GLN A 155 18.56 -8.17 -41.78
C GLN A 155 19.65 -8.90 -42.57
N LEU A 156 20.35 -9.86 -41.96
CA LEU A 156 21.35 -10.70 -42.63
C LEU A 156 20.71 -11.81 -43.49
N GLU A 157 19.58 -12.36 -43.05
CA GLU A 157 18.89 -13.45 -43.76
C GLU A 157 18.05 -12.96 -44.96
N ASN A 158 17.67 -11.67 -44.99
CA ASN A 158 17.06 -11.01 -46.16
C ASN A 158 18.07 -10.56 -47.23
N ALA A 159 19.35 -10.88 -47.09
CA ALA A 159 20.31 -10.75 -48.18
C ALA A 159 20.50 -12.13 -48.85
N PRO A 160 19.70 -12.43 -49.88
CA PRO A 160 20.35 -12.82 -51.13
C PRO A 160 19.60 -12.36 -52.41
N ARG A 161 20.38 -12.23 -53.51
CA ARG A 161 19.95 -12.06 -54.92
C ARG A 161 19.78 -10.64 -55.49
N ARG A 162 20.77 -9.75 -55.30
CA ARG A 162 20.99 -8.61 -56.22
C ARG A 162 22.35 -8.60 -56.91
N ALA A 163 22.98 -9.77 -57.03
CA ALA A 163 24.19 -9.95 -57.83
C ALA A 163 24.03 -11.18 -58.74
N GLN A 164 23.14 -11.08 -59.73
CA GLN A 164 23.07 -11.91 -60.95
C GLN A 164 21.97 -11.32 -61.86
N SER A 165 22.19 -10.09 -62.34
CA SER A 165 21.54 -9.51 -63.52
C SER A 165 22.45 -8.38 -64.02
N ALA A 166 23.65 -8.78 -64.42
CA ALA A 166 24.63 -8.00 -65.16
C ALA A 166 25.65 -9.02 -65.71
N ALA A 167 25.80 -9.09 -67.03
CA ALA A 167 26.29 -10.22 -67.82
C ALA A 167 25.25 -11.36 -67.86
N GLU A 168 24.61 -11.73 -68.96
CA GLU A 168 24.91 -11.66 -70.40
C GLU A 168 23.67 -11.05 -71.11
N GLY A 169 23.76 -10.25 -72.18
CA GLY A 169 24.44 -10.58 -73.43
C GLY A 169 23.39 -11.09 -74.40
#